data_AF-A0A1Y3RFC6-F1
#
_entry.id   AF-A0A1Y3RFC6-F1
#
_cell.length_a   1.000
_cell.length_b   1.000
_cell.length_c   1.000
_cell.angle_alpha   90.00
_cell.angle_beta   90.00
_cell.angle_gamma   90.00
#
_symmetry.space_group_name_H-M   'P 1'
#
loop_
_entity.id
_entity.type
_entity.pdbx_description
1 polymer ?
#
loop_
_entity_poly.entity_id
_entity_poly.type
_entity_poly.pdbx_seq_one_letter_code
_entity_poly.pdbx_strand_id
1 'polypeptide(L)'
;MKSHKKILLVAALLVVVVAVVGGSYAAYRVYYVQKSYYPMAGEVTIIDKSESRDDHYIVIQEATGEQFTLSCSESDYEQVKIGDTVNCERNQSIVTHKGEVHKIETISKTWD
;
A
#
# COMPACT_ATOMS: atom_id res chain seq x y z
N MET A 1 7.93 53.53 1.32
CA MET A 1 7.82 52.70 0.08
C MET A 1 8.98 51.72 -0.17
N LYS A 2 10.26 52.06 0.12
CA LYS A 2 11.42 51.21 -0.22
C LYS A 2 11.55 49.92 0.62
N SER A 3 11.09 49.94 1.88
CA SER A 3 11.17 48.79 2.80
C SER A 3 10.08 47.73 2.54
N HIS A 4 8.82 48.14 2.38
CA HIS A 4 7.71 47.21 2.13
C HIS A 4 7.86 46.40 0.84
N LYS A 5 8.41 47.01 -0.23
CA LYS A 5 8.73 46.30 -1.48
C LYS A 5 9.79 45.21 -1.28
N LYS A 6 10.78 45.43 -0.41
CA LYS A 6 11.80 44.42 -0.07
C LYS A 6 11.20 43.27 0.74
N ILE A 7 10.34 43.58 1.70
CA ILE A 7 9.63 42.57 2.51
C ILE A 7 8.73 41.71 1.63
N LEU A 8 8.00 42.31 0.69
CA LEU A 8 7.16 41.59 -0.28
C LEU A 8 7.97 40.66 -1.19
N LEU A 9 9.15 41.11 -1.66
CA LEU A 9 10.07 40.29 -2.45
C LEU A 9 10.60 39.08 -1.67
N VAL A 10 10.99 39.26 -0.41
CA VAL A 10 11.47 38.16 0.43
C VAL A 10 10.35 37.16 0.73
N ALA A 11 9.14 37.65 1.04
CA ALA A 11 7.98 36.79 1.24
C ALA A 11 7.63 35.99 -0.03
N ALA A 12 7.66 36.62 -1.21
CA ALA A 12 7.44 35.95 -2.48
C ALA A 12 8.51 34.87 -2.75
N LEU A 13 9.79 35.15 -2.47
CA LEU A 13 10.86 34.17 -2.60
C LEU A 13 10.68 32.98 -1.65
N LEU A 14 10.29 33.22 -0.40
CA LEU A 14 10.02 32.15 0.56
C LEU A 14 8.85 31.26 0.12
N VAL A 15 7.77 31.86 -0.40
CA VAL A 15 6.63 31.08 -0.94
C VAL A 15 7.08 30.21 -2.11
N VAL A 16 7.91 30.73 -3.02
CA VAL A 16 8.45 29.95 -4.14
C VAL A 16 9.33 28.80 -3.64
N VAL A 17 10.22 29.05 -2.67
CA VAL A 17 11.07 28.00 -2.10
C VAL A 17 10.24 26.91 -1.43
N VAL A 18 9.24 27.27 -0.64
CA VAL A 18 8.34 26.31 0.02
C VAL A 18 7.54 25.51 -1.00
N ALA A 19 7.02 26.17 -2.06
CA ALA A 19 6.27 25.49 -3.11
C ALA A 19 7.15 24.50 -3.91
N VAL A 20 8.39 24.90 -4.24
CA VAL A 20 9.32 24.05 -4.98
C VAL A 20 9.79 22.86 -4.14
N VAL A 21 10.22 23.09 -2.89
CA VAL A 21 10.70 22.03 -2.00
C VAL A 21 9.57 21.10 -1.57
N GLY A 22 8.40 21.66 -1.23
CA GLY A 22 7.22 20.88 -0.86
C GLY A 22 6.68 20.05 -2.03
N GLY A 23 6.59 20.65 -3.23
CA GLY A 23 6.14 19.96 -4.43
C GLY A 23 7.09 18.84 -4.86
N SER A 24 8.39 19.08 -4.82
CA SER A 24 9.39 18.05 -5.16
C SER A 24 9.44 16.91 -4.15
N TYR A 25 9.26 17.17 -2.85
CA TYR A 25 9.13 16.11 -1.84
C TYR A 25 7.88 15.24 -2.05
N ALA A 26 6.72 15.84 -2.33
CA ALA A 26 5.49 15.11 -2.62
C ALA A 26 5.64 14.22 -3.87
N ALA A 27 6.20 14.78 -4.96
CA ALA A 27 6.47 14.03 -6.18
C ALA A 27 7.45 12.87 -5.96
N TYR A 28 8.51 13.10 -5.18
CA TYR A 28 9.47 12.05 -4.80
C TYR A 28 8.80 10.93 -3.99
N ARG A 29 7.93 11.27 -3.03
CA ARG A 29 7.19 10.28 -2.24
C ARG A 29 6.27 9.43 -3.10
N VAL A 30 5.52 10.04 -4.01
CA VAL A 30 4.64 9.30 -4.94
C VAL A 30 5.47 8.38 -5.83
N TYR A 31 6.56 8.90 -6.41
CA TYR A 31 7.47 8.11 -7.25
C TYR A 31 8.06 6.92 -6.48
N TYR A 32 8.57 7.15 -5.28
CA TYR A 32 9.19 6.11 -4.46
C TYR A 32 8.17 5.04 -4.04
N VAL A 33 6.97 5.46 -3.63
CA VAL A 33 5.88 4.53 -3.29
C VAL A 33 5.54 3.66 -4.48
N GLN A 34 5.31 4.22 -5.67
CA GLN A 34 4.97 3.41 -6.85
C GLN A 34 6.09 2.43 -7.23
N LYS A 35 7.36 2.86 -7.15
CA LYS A 35 8.51 2.00 -7.45
C LYS A 35 8.76 0.91 -6.41
N SER A 36 8.21 1.05 -5.21
CA SER A 36 8.37 0.07 -4.13
C SER A 36 7.45 -1.14 -4.26
N TYR A 37 6.47 -1.12 -5.17
CA TYR A 37 5.61 -2.27 -5.43
C TYR A 37 6.32 -3.29 -6.32
N TYR A 38 6.29 -4.55 -5.91
CA TYR A 38 6.85 -5.67 -6.64
C TYR A 38 5.91 -6.89 -6.60
N PRO A 39 5.89 -7.69 -7.68
CA PRO A 39 5.10 -8.91 -7.73
C PRO A 39 5.70 -9.97 -6.80
N MET A 40 4.83 -10.68 -6.09
CA MET A 40 5.18 -11.78 -5.21
C MET A 40 4.10 -12.86 -5.25
N ALA A 41 4.50 -14.11 -5.11
CA ALA A 41 3.60 -15.25 -4.99
C ALA A 41 4.13 -16.18 -3.90
N GLY A 42 3.23 -16.79 -3.14
CA GLY A 42 3.60 -17.77 -2.13
C GLY A 42 2.53 -17.98 -1.08
N GLU A 43 2.81 -18.95 -0.22
CA GLU A 43 1.96 -19.35 0.89
C GLU A 43 1.90 -18.26 1.97
N VAL A 44 0.68 -17.90 2.37
CA VAL A 44 0.40 -16.90 3.39
C VAL A 44 -0.78 -17.33 4.25
N THR A 45 -0.83 -16.85 5.49
CA THR A 45 -1.96 -17.07 6.38
C THR A 45 -2.85 -15.82 6.40
N ILE A 46 -4.16 -15.98 6.22
CA ILE A 46 -5.11 -14.87 6.39
C ILE A 46 -5.29 -14.63 7.89
N ILE A 47 -4.95 -13.44 8.37
CA ILE A 47 -4.99 -13.12 9.80
C ILE A 47 -6.09 -12.11 10.16
N ASP A 48 -6.57 -11.34 9.18
CA ASP A 48 -7.68 -10.41 9.38
C ASP A 48 -8.40 -10.12 8.06
N LYS A 49 -9.62 -9.59 8.15
CA LYS A 49 -10.48 -9.23 7.02
C LYS A 49 -11.26 -7.95 7.36
N SER A 50 -11.31 -7.02 6.43
CA SER A 50 -12.09 -5.79 6.58
C SER A 50 -12.73 -5.36 5.27
N GLU A 51 -13.92 -4.80 5.35
CA GLU A 51 -14.66 -4.20 4.23
C GLU A 51 -14.84 -2.70 4.46
N SER A 52 -14.80 -1.92 3.38
CA SER A 52 -15.06 -0.49 3.41
C SER A 52 -15.82 -0.09 2.15
N ARG A 53 -17.14 0.11 2.29
CA ARG A 53 -18.06 0.34 1.17
C ARG A 53 -18.00 -0.82 0.17
N ASP A 54 -17.46 -0.58 -1.01
CA ASP A 54 -17.33 -1.57 -2.08
C ASP A 54 -15.91 -2.18 -2.14
N ASP A 55 -14.99 -1.68 -1.31
CA ASP A 55 -13.61 -2.15 -1.24
C ASP A 55 -13.45 -3.26 -0.20
N HIS A 56 -12.78 -4.35 -0.59
CA HIS A 56 -12.52 -5.50 0.25
C HIS A 56 -11.03 -5.63 0.53
N TYR A 57 -10.67 -5.92 1.78
CA TYR A 57 -9.29 -6.05 2.20
C TYR A 57 -9.08 -7.32 3.04
N ILE A 58 -7.97 -7.99 2.78
CA ILE A 58 -7.46 -9.06 3.63
C ILE A 58 -6.13 -8.63 4.24
N VAL A 59 -5.83 -9.10 5.44
CA VAL A 59 -4.50 -9.01 6.02
C VAL A 59 -3.87 -10.39 5.98
N ILE A 60 -2.72 -10.49 5.34
CA ILE A 60 -1.95 -11.71 5.23
C ILE A 60 -0.74 -11.67 6.17
N GLN A 61 -0.29 -12.83 6.61
CA GLN A 61 1.01 -13.02 7.25
C GLN A 61 1.86 -14.00 6.44
N GLU A 62 3.06 -13.56 6.07
CA GLU A 62 4.06 -14.39 5.41
C GLU A 62 4.80 -15.28 6.42
N ALA A 63 5.49 -16.32 5.93
CA ALA A 63 6.29 -17.22 6.78
C ALA A 63 7.42 -16.49 7.53
N THR A 64 7.88 -15.34 7.03
CA THR A 64 8.85 -14.45 7.70
C THR A 64 8.25 -13.73 8.92
N GLY A 65 6.92 -13.80 9.10
CA GLY A 65 6.16 -13.09 10.12
C GLY A 65 5.65 -11.72 9.66
N GLU A 66 6.07 -11.25 8.48
CA GLU A 66 5.67 -9.96 7.91
C GLU A 66 4.19 -9.94 7.53
N GLN A 67 3.54 -8.79 7.73
CA GLN A 67 2.11 -8.63 7.52
C GLN A 67 1.82 -7.55 6.48
N PHE A 68 0.87 -7.84 5.60
CA PHE A 68 0.48 -6.94 4.52
C PHE A 68 -1.04 -6.81 4.43
N THR A 69 -1.53 -5.59 4.29
CA THR A 69 -2.93 -5.31 3.98
C THR A 69 -3.11 -5.26 2.47
N LEU A 70 -3.86 -6.20 1.92
CA LEU A 70 -4.06 -6.33 0.48
C LEU A 70 -5.51 -6.01 0.13
N SER A 71 -5.73 -5.15 -0.87
CA SER A 71 -7.03 -5.06 -1.52
C SER A 71 -7.27 -6.31 -2.36
N CYS A 72 -8.50 -6.80 -2.40
CA CYS A 72 -8.86 -7.98 -3.19
C CYS A 72 -10.26 -7.83 -3.80
N SER A 73 -10.60 -8.73 -4.73
CA SER A 73 -11.96 -8.83 -5.23
C SER A 73 -12.91 -9.33 -4.14
N GLU A 74 -14.21 -9.03 -4.28
CA GLU A 74 -15.25 -9.58 -3.40
C GLU A 74 -15.22 -11.13 -3.41
N SER A 75 -15.03 -11.75 -4.58
CA SER A 75 -14.91 -13.21 -4.69
C SER A 75 -13.71 -13.78 -3.91
N ASP A 76 -12.54 -13.14 -4.00
CA ASP A 76 -11.35 -13.55 -3.25
C ASP A 76 -11.55 -13.33 -1.74
N TYR A 77 -12.26 -12.26 -1.37
CA TYR A 77 -12.62 -11.97 0.00
C TYR A 77 -13.55 -13.05 0.56
N GLU A 78 -14.62 -13.39 -0.13
CA GLU A 78 -15.62 -14.37 0.34
C GLU A 78 -15.07 -15.80 0.45
N GLN A 79 -14.17 -16.19 -0.47
CA GLN A 79 -13.66 -17.58 -0.50
C GLN A 79 -12.70 -17.92 0.65
N VAL A 80 -12.07 -16.92 1.30
CA VAL A 80 -11.09 -17.13 2.37
C VAL A 80 -11.64 -16.79 3.76
N LYS A 81 -11.15 -17.49 4.77
CA LYS A 81 -11.45 -17.26 6.18
C LYS A 81 -10.19 -16.90 6.96
N ILE A 82 -10.37 -16.19 8.07
CA ILE A 82 -9.28 -15.93 9.02
C ILE A 82 -8.78 -17.27 9.55
N GLY A 83 -7.46 -17.47 9.50
CA GLY A 83 -6.77 -18.71 9.83
C GLY A 83 -6.49 -19.61 8.62
N ASP A 84 -7.03 -19.32 7.44
CA ASP A 84 -6.72 -20.10 6.24
C ASP A 84 -5.30 -19.84 5.77
N THR A 85 -4.64 -20.92 5.35
CA THR A 85 -3.36 -20.86 4.65
C THR A 85 -3.62 -21.05 3.16
N VAL A 86 -3.22 -20.07 2.36
CA VAL A 86 -3.53 -19.99 0.93
C VAL A 86 -2.28 -19.63 0.14
N ASN A 87 -2.23 -20.04 -1.12
CA ASN A 87 -1.23 -19.50 -2.05
C ASN A 87 -1.77 -18.19 -2.64
N CYS A 88 -1.04 -17.09 -2.45
CA CYS A 88 -1.51 -15.75 -2.82
C CYS A 88 -0.53 -15.11 -3.81
N GLU A 89 -0.99 -14.88 -5.03
CA GLU A 89 -0.31 -14.04 -6.02
C GLU A 89 -0.75 -12.59 -5.83
N ARG A 90 0.21 -11.69 -5.66
CA ARG A 90 -0.04 -10.31 -5.24
C ARG A 90 1.03 -9.35 -5.74
N ASN A 91 0.68 -8.08 -5.83
CA ASN A 91 1.64 -7.00 -6.01
C ASN A 91 1.68 -6.18 -4.71
N GLN A 92 2.83 -6.12 -4.05
CA GLN A 92 2.94 -5.54 -2.71
C GLN A 92 4.14 -4.64 -2.54
N SER A 93 4.13 -3.81 -1.50
CA SER A 93 5.25 -2.97 -1.12
C SER A 93 5.65 -3.20 0.33
N ILE A 94 6.93 -3.50 0.53
CA ILE A 94 7.57 -3.57 1.85
C ILE A 94 7.62 -2.20 2.55
N VAL A 95 7.56 -1.11 1.79
CA VAL A 95 7.61 0.25 2.33
C VAL A 95 6.27 0.63 2.94
N THR A 96 5.18 0.30 2.25
CA THR A 96 3.83 0.68 2.68
C THR A 96 3.10 -0.41 3.45
N HIS A 97 3.61 -1.65 3.44
CA HIS A 97 2.93 -2.85 3.95
C HIS A 97 1.53 -3.05 3.34
N LYS A 98 1.39 -2.62 2.07
CA LYS A 98 0.15 -2.69 1.32
C LYS A 98 0.35 -3.33 -0.04
N GLY A 99 -0.72 -3.86 -0.59
CA GLY A 99 -0.71 -4.50 -1.89
C GLY A 99 -2.10 -4.73 -2.47
N GLU A 100 -2.11 -5.43 -3.59
CA GLU A 100 -3.31 -5.89 -4.27
C GLU A 100 -3.16 -7.37 -4.57
N VAL A 101 -4.20 -8.13 -4.28
CA VAL A 101 -4.32 -9.55 -4.65
C VAL A 101 -4.62 -9.65 -6.13
N HIS A 102 -3.87 -10.51 -6.82
CA HIS A 102 -4.18 -10.91 -8.19
C HIS A 102 -4.85 -12.27 -8.27
N LYS A 103 -4.50 -13.18 -7.36
CA LYS A 103 -5.07 -14.53 -7.31
C LYS A 103 -4.91 -15.15 -5.93
N ILE A 104 -5.93 -15.88 -5.48
CA ILE A 104 -5.84 -16.74 -4.29
C ILE A 104 -6.22 -18.17 -4.66
N GLU A 105 -5.38 -19.12 -4.27
CA GLU A 105 -5.66 -20.55 -4.35
C GLU A 105 -5.65 -21.15 -2.95
N THR A 106 -6.80 -21.68 -2.53
CA THR A 106 -6.92 -22.39 -1.25
C THR A 106 -6.14 -23.70 -1.31
N ILE A 107 -5.27 -23.92 -0.33
CA ILE A 107 -4.55 -25.18 -0.21
C ILE A 107 -5.54 -26.19 0.39
N SER A 108 -6.11 -27.04 -0.46
CA SER A 108 -6.96 -28.13 -0.01
C SER A 108 -6.14 -29.06 0.89
N LYS A 109 -6.49 -29.12 2.18
CA LYS A 109 -6.00 -30.19 3.06
C LYS A 109 -6.64 -31.49 2.62
N THR A 110 -5.92 -32.28 1.82
CA THR A 110 -6.21 -33.72 1.68
C THR A 110 -6.02 -34.34 3.06
N TRP A 111 -7.13 -34.74 3.67
CA TRP A 111 -7.12 -35.58 4.86
C TRP A 111 -6.91 -37.01 4.36
N ASP A 112 -5.66 -37.47 4.37
CA ASP A 112 -5.31 -38.90 4.26
C ASP A 112 -5.37 -39.57 5.64
#